data_AF-A0A822HZ40-F1
#
_entry.id   AF-A0A822HZ40-F1
#
_cell.length_a   1.000
_cell.length_b   1.000
_cell.length_c   1.000
_cell.angle_alpha   90.00
_cell.angle_beta   90.00
_cell.angle_gamma   90.00
#
_symmetry.space_group_name_H-M   'P 1'
#
loop_
_entity.id
_entity.type
_entity.pdbx_description
1 polymer ?
#
loop_
_entity_poly.entity_id
_entity_poly.type
_entity_poly.pdbx_seq_one_letter_code
_entity_poly.pdbx_strand_id
1 'polypeptide(L)'
;GIISGLLSILIFRRKSSMIVGSGIYLLTTSIISLLTITIFTIKYWQLIFFQMNLITNRSFLYMNCLLVDMLLKFFLSSGDWLNACVSIERAITSLQGIKFNKLKSLYIAKRVIPIIFSLTILTYIHDAISRQLFDDEDEQRTWCI
;
A
#
# COMPACT_ATOMS: atom_id res chain seq x y z
N GLY A 1 6.33 -7.40 10.50
CA GLY A 1 6.10 -6.46 9.38
C GLY A 1 7.30 -5.58 9.10
N ILE A 2 7.68 -4.67 10.01
CA ILE A 2 8.76 -3.69 9.80
C ILE A 2 10.12 -4.37 9.53
N ILE A 3 10.48 -5.36 10.36
CA ILE A 3 11.71 -6.15 10.20
C ILE A 3 11.74 -6.86 8.84
N SER A 4 10.63 -7.49 8.43
CA SER A 4 10.49 -8.16 7.14
C SER A 4 10.60 -7.18 5.96
N GLY A 5 10.00 -6.00 6.05
CA GLY A 5 10.09 -4.97 5.01
C GLY A 5 11.51 -4.40 4.87
N LEU A 6 12.18 -4.12 6.01
CA LEU A 6 13.57 -3.66 6.03
C LEU A 6 14.54 -4.72 5.49
N LEU A 7 14.36 -5.98 5.90
CA LEU A 7 15.13 -7.12 5.39
C LEU A 7 14.93 -7.29 3.87
N SER A 8 13.69 -7.20 3.39
CA SER A 8 13.42 -7.26 1.95
C SER A 8 14.10 -6.09 1.21
N ILE A 9 14.01 -4.85 1.70
CA ILE A 9 14.71 -3.72 1.08
C ILE A 9 16.22 -3.98 1.03
N LEU A 10 16.83 -4.45 2.13
CA LEU A 10 18.26 -4.75 2.19
C LEU A 10 18.67 -5.89 1.24
N ILE A 11 17.85 -6.93 1.12
CA ILE A 11 18.08 -8.08 0.24
C ILE A 11 17.92 -7.69 -1.23
N PHE A 12 16.90 -6.92 -1.59
CA PHE A 12 16.66 -6.46 -2.97
C PHE A 12 17.61 -5.36 -3.42
N ARG A 13 18.23 -4.62 -2.47
CA ARG A 13 19.31 -3.67 -2.78
C ARG A 13 20.59 -4.37 -3.27
N ARG A 14 20.76 -5.68 -2.99
CA ARG A 14 21.83 -6.46 -3.62
C ARG A 14 21.45 -6.78 -5.07
N LYS A 15 22.28 -6.30 -6.00
CA LYS A 15 22.15 -6.38 -7.48
C LYS A 15 21.73 -7.73 -8.07
N SER A 16 21.93 -8.84 -7.35
CA SER A 16 21.65 -10.21 -7.83
C SER A 16 20.16 -10.51 -8.05
N SER A 17 19.26 -9.88 -7.28
CA SER A 17 17.82 -10.17 -7.34
C SER A 17 17.03 -9.25 -8.29
N MET A 18 17.65 -8.17 -8.79
CA MET A 18 17.04 -7.21 -9.73
C MET A 18 17.25 -7.57 -11.20
N ILE A 19 17.70 -8.79 -11.50
CA ILE A 19 17.98 -9.23 -12.87
C ILE A 19 16.66 -9.47 -13.65
N VAL A 20 15.51 -9.56 -12.98
CA VAL A 20 14.18 -9.82 -13.56
C VAL A 20 13.15 -8.80 -13.05
N GLY A 21 12.12 -8.49 -13.84
CA GLY A 21 11.03 -7.56 -13.47
C GLY A 21 10.36 -7.90 -12.13
N SER A 22 10.20 -9.18 -11.81
CA SER A 22 9.75 -9.68 -10.50
C SER A 22 10.49 -9.08 -9.30
N GLY A 23 11.78 -8.77 -9.43
CA GLY A 23 12.56 -8.12 -8.36
C GLY A 23 12.13 -6.67 -8.11
N ILE A 24 11.74 -5.95 -9.16
CA ILE A 24 11.21 -4.57 -9.04
C ILE A 24 9.85 -4.61 -8.34
N TYR A 25 8.95 -5.50 -8.75
CA TYR A 25 7.64 -5.63 -8.10
C TYR A 25 7.77 -5.97 -6.61
N LEU A 26 8.70 -6.88 -6.24
CA LEU A 26 8.92 -7.23 -4.83
C LEU A 26 9.51 -6.07 -4.01
N LEU A 27 10.43 -5.31 -4.59
CA LEU A 27 10.97 -4.11 -3.94
C LEU A 27 9.86 -3.08 -3.69
N THR A 28 9.04 -2.80 -4.70
CA THR A 28 7.90 -1.88 -4.58
C THR A 28 6.91 -2.38 -3.53
N THR A 29 6.57 -3.66 -3.53
CA THR A 29 5.66 -4.26 -2.53
C THR A 29 6.23 -4.17 -1.11
N SER A 30 7.54 -4.33 -0.95
CA SER A 30 8.21 -4.21 0.35
C SER A 30 8.16 -2.77 0.89
N ILE A 31 8.35 -1.78 0.01
CA ILE A 31 8.21 -0.36 0.36
C ILE A 31 6.76 -0.04 0.76
N ILE A 32 5.78 -0.49 -0.04
CA ILE A 32 4.36 -0.33 0.26
C ILE A 32 4.02 -0.96 1.62
N SER A 33 4.53 -2.15 1.90
CA SER A 33 4.28 -2.84 3.17
C SER A 33 4.81 -2.05 4.37
N LEU A 34 5.99 -1.44 4.25
CA LEU A 34 6.54 -0.56 5.30
C LEU A 34 5.71 0.70 5.50
N LEU A 35 5.29 1.34 4.42
CA LEU A 35 4.41 2.52 4.48
C LEU A 35 3.08 2.16 5.13
N THR A 36 2.49 1.03 4.75
CA THR A 36 1.22 0.54 5.30
C THR A 36 1.31 0.35 6.81
N ILE A 37 2.35 -0.32 7.30
CA ILE A 37 2.54 -0.55 8.75
C ILE A 37 2.76 0.77 9.50
N THR A 38 3.52 1.69 8.92
CA THR A 38 3.74 3.02 9.50
C THR A 38 2.40 3.76 9.64
N ILE A 39 1.56 3.75 8.60
CA ILE A 39 0.25 4.41 8.60
C ILE A 39 -0.71 3.75 9.59
N PHE A 40 -0.73 2.42 9.67
CA PHE A 40 -1.50 1.70 10.70
C PHE A 40 -1.07 2.11 12.11
N THR A 41 0.22 2.27 12.35
CA THR A 41 0.76 2.69 13.65
C THR A 41 0.33 4.12 13.98
N ILE A 42 0.36 5.03 13.00
CA ILE A 42 -0.15 6.40 13.15
C ILE A 42 -1.64 6.39 13.49
N LYS A 43 -2.46 5.61 12.75
CA LYS A 43 -3.90 5.47 13.00
C LYS A 43 -4.19 4.99 14.43
N TYR A 44 -3.44 3.99 14.88
CA TYR A 44 -3.57 3.45 16.23
C TYR A 44 -3.25 4.51 17.29
N TRP A 45 -2.17 5.27 17.10
CA TRP A 45 -1.76 6.32 18.03
C TRP A 45 -2.75 7.49 18.06
N GLN A 46 -3.33 7.86 16.91
CA GLN A 46 -4.41 8.84 16.82
C GLN A 46 -5.63 8.42 17.65
N LEU A 47 -6.01 7.14 17.59
CA LEU A 47 -7.13 6.60 18.37
C LEU A 47 -6.89 6.67 19.88
N ILE A 48 -5.65 6.38 20.33
CA ILE A 48 -5.26 6.54 21.74
C ILE A 48 -5.32 8.00 22.18
N PHE A 49 -4.78 8.92 21.38
CA PHE A 49 -4.80 10.35 21.71
C PHE A 49 -6.22 10.91 21.81
N PHE A 50 -7.13 10.42 20.96
CA PHE A 50 -8.55 10.75 21.03
C PHE A 50 -9.17 10.26 22.34
N GLN A 51 -8.94 9.00 22.72
CA GLN A 51 -9.49 8.43 23.97
C GLN A 51 -8.94 9.11 25.23
N MET A 52 -7.71 9.64 25.16
CA MET A 52 -7.11 10.45 26.23
C MET A 52 -7.55 11.93 26.22
N ASN A 53 -8.45 12.33 25.31
CA ASN A 53 -8.97 13.68 25.15
C ASN A 53 -7.89 14.77 24.93
N LEU A 54 -6.72 14.36 24.42
CA LEU A 54 -5.55 15.24 24.20
C LEU A 54 -5.66 16.05 22.89
N ILE A 55 -6.46 15.58 21.93
CA ILE A 55 -6.70 16.24 20.64
C ILE A 55 -8.19 16.54 20.51
N THR A 56 -8.57 17.79 20.69
CA THR A 56 -9.97 18.24 20.69
C THR A 56 -10.42 18.80 19.33
N ASN A 57 -9.48 18.97 18.38
CA ASN A 57 -9.76 19.68 17.14
C ASN A 57 -10.41 18.75 16.10
N ARG A 58 -11.74 18.80 16.04
CA ARG A 58 -12.59 17.86 15.31
C ARG A 58 -12.36 17.85 13.79
N SER A 59 -12.16 19.03 13.18
CA SER A 59 -11.88 19.12 11.73
C SER A 59 -10.52 18.51 11.35
N PHE A 60 -9.51 18.66 12.21
CA PHE A 60 -8.20 18.05 11.98
C PHE A 60 -8.30 16.52 12.06
N LEU A 61 -9.01 15.99 13.07
CA LEU A 61 -9.25 14.56 13.21
C LEU A 61 -10.00 14.00 11.99
N TYR A 62 -11.05 14.68 11.53
CA TYR A 62 -11.80 14.26 10.35
C TYR A 62 -10.91 14.13 9.10
N MET A 63 -10.15 15.18 8.79
CA MET A 63 -9.25 15.19 7.63
C MET A 63 -8.18 14.10 7.72
N ASN A 64 -7.59 13.90 8.90
CA ASN A 64 -6.61 12.84 9.11
C ASN A 64 -7.24 11.47 8.91
N CYS A 65 -8.45 11.27 9.44
CA CYS A 65 -9.15 10.01 9.36
C CYS A 65 -9.47 9.62 7.91
N LEU A 66 -10.01 10.57 7.13
CA LEU A 66 -10.31 10.37 5.71
C LEU A 66 -9.04 10.07 4.91
N LEU A 67 -7.98 10.85 5.13
CA LEU A 67 -6.71 10.70 4.40
C LEU A 67 -5.97 9.41 4.77
N VAL A 68 -5.90 9.06 6.05
CA VAL A 68 -5.23 7.85 6.55
C VAL A 68 -5.92 6.60 6.02
N ASP A 69 -7.25 6.53 6.07
CA ASP A 69 -7.98 5.37 5.57
C ASP A 69 -7.90 5.25 4.05
N MET A 70 -8.00 6.37 3.33
CA MET A 70 -7.84 6.38 1.88
C MET A 70 -6.44 5.89 1.48
N LEU A 71 -5.39 6.39 2.12
CA LEU A 71 -4.01 5.95 1.88
C LEU A 71 -3.83 4.47 2.20
N LEU A 72 -4.42 4.01 3.31
CA LEU A 72 -4.29 2.63 3.76
C LEU A 72 -4.96 1.66 2.76
N LYS A 73 -6.18 1.95 2.31
CA LYS A 73 -6.87 1.18 1.26
C LYS A 73 -6.07 1.18 -0.05
N PHE A 74 -5.54 2.34 -0.45
CA PHE A 74 -4.72 2.49 -1.64
C PHE A 74 -3.45 1.63 -1.59
N PHE A 75 -2.71 1.67 -0.49
CA PHE A 75 -1.48 0.89 -0.33
C PHE A 75 -1.77 -0.61 -0.28
N LEU A 76 -2.80 -1.03 0.45
CA LEU A 76 -3.17 -2.45 0.54
C LEU A 76 -3.50 -3.03 -0.83
N SER A 77 -4.43 -2.40 -1.56
CA SER A 77 -4.84 -2.85 -2.89
C SER A 77 -3.69 -2.82 -3.89
N SER A 78 -2.88 -1.76 -3.87
CA SER A 78 -1.71 -1.70 -4.76
C SER A 78 -0.71 -2.82 -4.46
N GLY A 79 -0.52 -3.18 -3.18
CA GLY A 79 0.29 -4.31 -2.77
C GLY A 79 -0.23 -5.64 -3.31
N ASP A 80 -1.54 -5.86 -3.24
CA ASP A 80 -2.18 -7.08 -3.76
C ASP A 80 -2.02 -7.23 -5.28
N TRP A 81 -2.24 -6.15 -6.03
CA TRP A 81 -2.02 -6.12 -7.48
C TRP A 81 -0.57 -6.39 -7.86
N LEU A 82 0.39 -5.81 -7.13
CA LEU A 82 1.81 -6.06 -7.38
C LEU A 82 2.20 -7.51 -7.07
N ASN A 83 1.67 -8.10 -6.00
CA ASN A 83 1.87 -9.51 -5.68
C ASN A 83 1.26 -10.44 -6.74
N ALA A 84 0.11 -10.08 -7.31
CA ALA A 84 -0.47 -10.78 -8.46
C ALA A 84 0.46 -10.70 -9.68
N CYS A 85 1.02 -9.52 -9.99
CA CYS A 85 1.99 -9.35 -11.07
C CYS A 85 3.27 -10.19 -10.86
N VAL A 86 3.79 -10.28 -9.63
CA VAL A 86 4.92 -11.17 -9.28
C VAL A 86 4.57 -12.62 -9.60
N SER A 87 3.37 -13.07 -9.22
CA SER A 87 2.93 -14.44 -9.41
C SER A 87 2.80 -14.78 -10.90
N ILE A 88 2.22 -13.87 -11.69
CA ILE A 88 2.10 -14.00 -13.15
C ILE A 88 3.48 -14.06 -13.80
N GLU A 89 4.40 -13.16 -13.45
CA GLU A 89 5.77 -13.17 -14.01
C GLU A 89 6.51 -14.46 -13.68
N ARG A 90 6.37 -14.98 -12.45
CA ARG A 90 6.98 -16.26 -12.07
C ARG A 90 6.40 -17.43 -12.86
N ALA A 91 5.09 -17.45 -13.10
CA ALA A 91 4.45 -18.47 -13.94
C ALA A 91 4.92 -18.40 -15.40
N ILE A 92 5.03 -17.20 -15.98
CA ILE A 92 5.58 -17.02 -17.34
C ILE A 92 7.03 -17.48 -17.40
N THR A 93 7.83 -17.15 -16.38
CA THR A 93 9.24 -17.57 -16.30
C THR A 93 9.36 -19.09 -16.23
N SER A 94 8.52 -19.78 -15.46
CA SER A 94 8.54 -21.25 -15.40
C SER A 94 8.10 -21.90 -16.71
N LEU A 95 7.18 -21.28 -17.46
CA LEU A 95 6.72 -21.79 -18.76
C LEU A 95 7.73 -21.56 -19.89
N GLN A 96 8.37 -20.38 -19.92
CA GLN A 96 9.31 -20.01 -20.98
C GLN A 96 10.73 -20.51 -20.74
N GLY A 97 11.10 -20.82 -19.49
CA GLY A 97 12.40 -21.35 -19.10
C GLY A 97 13.55 -20.50 -19.66
N ILE A 98 14.39 -21.12 -20.50
CA ILE A 98 15.60 -20.51 -21.08
C ILE A 98 15.27 -19.39 -22.08
N LYS A 99 14.08 -19.38 -22.68
CA LYS A 99 13.66 -18.36 -23.65
C LYS A 99 13.18 -17.05 -23.01
N PHE A 100 13.14 -16.96 -21.67
CA PHE A 100 12.62 -15.80 -20.97
C PHE A 100 13.53 -14.57 -21.13
N ASN A 101 12.96 -13.49 -21.68
CA ASN A 101 13.67 -12.23 -21.88
C ASN A 101 13.56 -11.30 -20.66
N LYS A 102 14.62 -11.27 -19.88
CA LYS A 102 14.74 -10.48 -18.64
C LYS A 102 14.66 -8.96 -18.86
N LEU A 103 15.22 -8.45 -19.97
CA LEU A 103 15.20 -7.02 -20.30
C LEU A 103 13.77 -6.55 -20.64
N LYS A 104 13.03 -7.38 -21.39
CA LYS A 104 11.62 -7.11 -21.71
C LYS A 104 10.77 -7.09 -20.44
N SER A 105 10.99 -8.03 -19.53
CA SER A 105 10.31 -8.10 -18.23
C SER A 105 10.56 -6.85 -17.37
N LEU A 106 11.80 -6.36 -17.28
CA LEU A 106 12.12 -5.11 -16.59
C LEU A 106 11.39 -3.89 -17.18
N TYR A 107 11.33 -3.80 -18.51
CA TYR A 107 10.63 -2.73 -19.20
C TYR A 107 9.12 -2.74 -18.91
N ILE A 108 8.50 -3.92 -18.95
CA ILE A 108 7.08 -4.10 -18.63
C ILE A 108 6.83 -3.72 -17.16
N ALA A 109 7.66 -4.19 -16.22
CA ALA A 109 7.49 -3.89 -14.80
C ALA A 109 7.49 -2.39 -14.51
N LYS A 110 8.42 -1.63 -15.12
CA LYS A 110 8.46 -0.17 -14.96
C LYS A 110 7.22 0.56 -15.47
N ARG A 111 6.49 -0.01 -16.44
CA ARG A 111 5.25 0.55 -16.98
C ARG A 111 4.01 0.10 -16.23
N VAL A 112 3.97 -1.16 -15.79
CA VAL A 112 2.81 -1.73 -15.09
C VAL A 112 2.61 -1.12 -13.70
N ILE A 113 3.70 -0.87 -12.97
CA ILE A 113 3.64 -0.27 -11.62
C ILE A 113 2.86 1.06 -11.58
N PRO A 114 3.20 2.09 -12.40
CA PRO A 114 2.44 3.34 -12.39
C PRO A 114 1.01 3.16 -12.90
N ILE A 115 0.75 2.22 -13.82
CA ILE A 115 -0.62 1.92 -14.28
C ILE A 115 -1.47 1.37 -13.12
N ILE A 116 -0.93 0.42 -12.34
CA ILE A 116 -1.60 -0.13 -11.16
C ILE A 116 -1.93 1.01 -10.19
N PHE A 117 -0.96 1.86 -9.85
CA PHE A 117 -1.22 2.97 -8.93
C PHE A 117 -2.32 3.91 -9.46
N SER A 118 -2.29 4.28 -10.73
CA SER A 118 -3.34 5.12 -11.32
C SER A 118 -4.73 4.46 -11.28
N LEU A 119 -4.83 3.18 -11.61
CA LEU A 119 -6.10 2.43 -11.55
C LEU A 119 -6.61 2.29 -10.12
N THR A 120 -5.72 2.02 -9.17
CA THR A 120 -6.07 1.95 -7.75
C THR A 120 -6.60 3.30 -7.26
N ILE A 121 -5.94 4.42 -7.61
CA ILE A 121 -6.42 5.76 -7.26
C ILE A 121 -7.82 6.02 -7.83
N LEU A 122 -8.03 5.74 -9.11
CA LEU A 122 -9.33 5.92 -9.78
C LEU A 122 -10.44 5.13 -9.08
N THR A 123 -10.14 3.90 -8.63
CA THR A 123 -11.10 3.02 -7.97
C THR A 123 -11.48 3.56 -6.58
N TYR A 124 -10.50 4.04 -5.80
CA TYR A 124 -10.74 4.49 -4.41
C TYR A 124 -11.12 5.95 -4.28
N ILE A 125 -10.90 6.80 -5.30
CA ILE A 125 -11.39 8.19 -5.29
C ILE A 125 -12.90 8.24 -5.09
N HIS A 126 -13.65 7.34 -5.73
CA HIS A 126 -15.10 7.32 -5.60
C HIS A 126 -15.55 6.97 -4.16
N ASP A 127 -14.93 5.94 -3.59
CA ASP A 127 -15.18 5.50 -2.22
C ASP A 127 -14.81 6.60 -1.20
N ALA A 128 -13.68 7.30 -1.42
CA ALA A 128 -13.23 8.40 -0.58
C ALA A 128 -14.17 9.61 -0.60
N ILE A 129 -14.81 9.91 -1.74
CA ILE A 129 -15.76 11.02 -1.88
C ILE A 129 -17.10 10.69 -1.21
N SER A 130 -17.52 9.43 -1.21
CA SER A 130 -18.81 9.01 -0.63
C SER A 130 -18.80 8.92 0.90
N ARG A 131 -17.62 8.94 1.52
CA ARG A 131 -17.44 8.71 2.95
C ARG A 131 -17.84 9.93 3.79
N GLN A 132 -18.68 9.71 4.79
CA GLN A 132 -19.20 10.75 5.67
C GLN A 132 -18.79 10.49 7.13
N LEU A 133 -18.73 11.56 7.92
CA LEU A 133 -18.45 11.46 9.35
C LEU A 133 -19.75 11.15 10.10
N PHE A 134 -19.79 10.06 10.87
CA PHE A 134 -20.94 9.71 11.70
C PHE A 134 -20.60 9.99 13.17
N ASP A 135 -21.33 10.91 13.79
CA ASP A 135 -21.28 11.10 15.24
C ASP A 135 -22.25 10.13 15.92
N ASP A 136 -21.73 9.31 16.81
CA ASP A 136 -22.55 8.59 17.77
C ASP A 136 -22.79 9.50 18.98
N GLU A 137 -23.98 10.11 19.04
CA GLU A 137 -24.38 10.99 20.15
C GLU A 137 -24.51 10.22 21.48
N ASP A 138 -24.80 8.92 21.44
CA ASP A 138 -24.99 8.07 22.62
C ASP A 138 -23.67 7.68 23.31
N GLU A 139 -22.58 7.47 22.55
CA GLU A 139 -21.26 7.11 23.09
C GLU A 139 -20.28 8.30 23.17
N GLN A 140 -20.66 9.48 22.68
CA GLN A 140 -19.76 10.63 22.47
C GLN A 140 -18.52 10.25 21.64
N ARG A 141 -18.70 9.42 20.61
CA ARG A 141 -17.63 8.94 19.73
C ARG A 141 -17.91 9.33 18.30
N THR A 142 -16.91 9.92 17.65
CA THR A 142 -16.98 10.20 16.21
C THR A 142 -16.36 9.03 15.45
N TRP A 143 -17.17 8.33 14.66
CA TRP A 143 -16.71 7.24 13.81
C TRP A 143 -16.48 7.74 12.39
N CYS A 144 -15.38 7.30 11.76
CA CYS A 144 -15.20 7.43 10.32
C CYS A 144 -15.60 6.12 9.66
N ILE A 145 -16.86 6.03 9.23
CA ILE A 145 -17.41 4.84 8.57
C ILE A 145 -17.59 5.13 7.10
#